data_AF-A0A3N5QHE2-F1
#
_entry.id   AF-A0A3N5QHE2-F1
#
_cell.length_a   1.000
_cell.length_b   1.000
_cell.length_c   1.000
_cell.angle_alpha   90.00
_cell.angle_beta   90.00
_cell.angle_gamma   90.00
#
_symmetry.space_group_name_H-M   'P 1'
#
loop_
_entity.id
_entity.type
_entity.pdbx_description
1 polymer ?
#
loop_
_entity_poly.entity_id
_entity_poly.type
_entity_poly.pdbx_seq_one_letter_code
_entity_poly.pdbx_strand_id
1 'polypeptide(L)'
;ESLLLQGLSHLRRIKQKAQTALIARNPHELGRSLEVLNMLDLGELTFIMALDRKETRGLHVRPDYPFTNPTLNQAHIISRRDNKIHSQWRPY
;
A
#
# COMPACT_ATOMS: atom_id res chain seq x y z
N GLU A 1 -15.37 -0.17 1.80
CA GLU A 1 -14.47 -1.34 1.96
C GLU A 1 -14.23 -2.07 0.64
N SER A 2 -15.29 -2.55 -0.01
CA SER A 2 -15.22 -3.38 -1.24
C SER A 2 -14.28 -2.83 -2.33
N LEU A 3 -14.39 -1.54 -2.68
CA LEU A 3 -13.55 -0.94 -3.72
C LEU A 3 -12.05 -0.95 -3.36
N LEU A 4 -11.72 -0.74 -2.08
CA LEU A 4 -10.33 -0.73 -1.61
C LEU A 4 -9.72 -2.14 -1.65
N LEU A 5 -10.49 -3.16 -1.29
CA LEU A 5 -10.11 -4.57 -1.42
C LEU A 5 -9.93 -4.97 -2.89
N GLN A 6 -10.82 -4.53 -3.77
CA GLN A 6 -10.71 -4.78 -5.21
C GLN A 6 -9.46 -4.12 -5.80
N GLY A 7 -9.17 -2.87 -5.41
CA GLY A 7 -7.96 -2.16 -5.80
C GLY A 7 -6.69 -2.89 -5.37
N LEU A 8 -6.64 -3.38 -4.13
CA LEU A 8 -5.53 -4.19 -3.63
C LEU A 8 -5.35 -5.49 -4.42
N SER A 9 -6.44 -6.22 -4.69
CA SER A 9 -6.41 -7.44 -5.50
C SER A 9 -5.87 -7.16 -6.92
N HIS A 10 -6.34 -6.08 -7.54
CA HIS A 10 -5.89 -5.66 -8.85
C HIS A 10 -4.39 -5.31 -8.87
N LEU A 11 -3.92 -4.56 -7.87
CA LEU A 11 -2.52 -4.19 -7.74
C LEU A 11 -1.61 -5.42 -7.59
N ARG A 12 -2.03 -6.40 -6.77
CA ARG A 12 -1.29 -7.67 -6.61
C ARG A 12 -1.15 -8.42 -7.93
N ARG A 13 -2.21 -8.45 -8.74
CA ARG A 13 -2.17 -9.06 -10.08
C ARG A 13 -1.22 -8.32 -11.02
N ILE A 14 -1.22 -6.98 -11.02
CA ILE A 14 -0.27 -6.18 -11.81
C ILE A 14 1.16 -6.49 -11.38
N LYS A 15 1.41 -6.54 -10.07
CA LYS A 15 2.72 -6.83 -9.50
C LYS A 15 3.23 -8.22 -9.90
N GLN A 16 2.39 -9.24 -9.81
CA GLN A 16 2.74 -10.59 -10.27
C GLN A 16 3.10 -10.58 -11.76
N LYS A 17 2.31 -9.91 -12.59
CA LYS A 17 2.60 -9.76 -14.02
C LYS A 17 3.93 -9.04 -14.28
N ALA A 18 4.21 -7.98 -13.53
CA ALA A 18 5.47 -7.23 -13.63
C ALA A 18 6.67 -8.13 -13.29
N GLN A 19 6.57 -8.93 -12.22
CA GLN A 19 7.64 -9.85 -11.82
C GLN A 19 7.96 -10.91 -12.89
N THR A 20 6.96 -11.35 -13.66
CA THR A 20 7.14 -12.40 -14.67
C THR A 20 7.46 -11.89 -16.08
N ALA A 21 7.06 -10.65 -16.40
CA ALA A 21 7.05 -10.17 -17.78
C ALA A 21 7.79 -8.84 -18.01
N LEU A 22 8.20 -8.13 -16.95
CA LEU A 22 8.92 -6.86 -17.10
C LEU A 22 10.36 -7.13 -17.56
N ILE A 23 10.77 -6.50 -18.66
CA ILE A 23 12.09 -6.65 -19.27
C ILE A 23 12.64 -5.26 -19.56
N ALA A 24 13.91 -5.06 -19.23
CA ALA A 24 14.67 -3.86 -19.61
C ALA A 24 15.62 -4.20 -20.76
N ARG A 25 15.70 -3.34 -21.77
CA ARG A 25 16.57 -3.51 -22.95
C ARG A 25 17.88 -2.75 -22.84
N ASN A 26 17.96 -1.80 -21.91
CA ASN A 26 19.13 -0.96 -21.68
C ASN A 26 19.21 -0.53 -20.21
N PRO A 27 20.36 0.04 -19.76
CA PRO A 27 20.53 0.46 -18.37
C PRO A 27 19.53 1.52 -17.88
N HIS A 28 19.07 2.43 -18.75
CA HIS A 28 18.07 3.43 -18.36
C HIS A 28 16.70 2.78 -18.09
N GLU A 29 16.29 1.85 -18.94
CA GLU A 29 15.07 1.05 -18.74
C GLU A 29 15.18 0.14 -17.50
N LEU A 30 16.38 -0.35 -17.18
CA LEU A 30 16.61 -1.15 -15.98
C LEU A 30 16.31 -0.33 -14.73
N GLY A 31 16.83 0.90 -14.65
CA GLY A 31 16.53 1.82 -13.55
C GLY A 31 15.03 2.06 -13.40
N ARG A 32 14.34 2.39 -14.50
CA ARG A 32 12.88 2.57 -14.51
C ARG A 32 12.11 1.33 -14.09
N SER A 33 12.57 0.15 -14.51
CA SER A 33 11.92 -1.12 -14.16
C SER A 33 11.99 -1.38 -12.65
N LEU A 34 13.15 -1.12 -12.03
CA LEU A 34 13.33 -1.23 -10.59
C LEU A 34 12.49 -0.21 -9.82
N GLU A 35 12.41 1.03 -10.30
CA GLU A 35 11.52 2.07 -9.74
C GLU A 35 10.05 1.61 -9.73
N VAL A 36 9.57 1.04 -10.84
CA VAL A 36 8.20 0.50 -10.94
C VAL A 36 7.97 -0.61 -9.93
N LEU A 37 8.90 -1.54 -9.75
CA LEU A 37 8.78 -2.61 -8.76
C LEU A 37 8.69 -2.04 -7.33
N ASN A 38 9.53 -1.06 -6.99
CA ASN A 38 9.48 -0.38 -5.70
C ASN A 38 8.13 0.34 -5.49
N MET A 39 7.59 0.99 -6.51
CA MET A 39 6.29 1.66 -6.45
C MET A 39 5.14 0.67 -6.25
N LEU A 40 5.20 -0.52 -6.86
CA LEU A 40 4.22 -1.58 -6.65
C LEU A 40 4.24 -2.12 -5.22
N ASP A 41 5.43 -2.21 -4.60
CA ASP A 41 5.57 -2.56 -3.18
C ASP A 41 4.97 -1.50 -2.26
N LEU A 42 5.32 -0.22 -2.45
CA LEU A 42 4.79 0.88 -1.66
C LEU A 42 3.28 1.06 -1.83
N GLY A 43 2.78 0.91 -3.06
CA GLY A 43 1.35 0.93 -3.35
C GLY A 43 0.60 -0.15 -2.57
N GLU A 44 1.13 -1.37 -2.51
CA GLU A 44 0.51 -2.47 -1.76
C GLU A 44 0.46 -2.16 -0.25
N LEU A 45 1.55 -1.65 0.32
CA LEU A 45 1.57 -1.24 1.73
C LEU A 45 0.57 -0.10 2.01
N THR A 46 0.39 0.81 1.06
CA THR A 46 -0.56 1.92 1.17
C THR A 46 -2.01 1.42 1.22
N PHE A 47 -2.37 0.46 0.36
CA PHE A 47 -3.69 -0.19 0.42
C PHE A 47 -3.93 -0.88 1.76
N ILE A 48 -2.93 -1.62 2.27
CA ILE A 48 -3.05 -2.33 3.56
C ILE A 48 -3.20 -1.33 4.70
N MET A 49 -2.46 -0.23 4.68
CA MET A 49 -2.57 0.86 5.66
C MET A 49 -3.97 1.47 5.65
N ALA A 50 -4.49 1.79 4.47
CA ALA A 50 -5.81 2.36 4.30
C ALA A 50 -6.94 1.41 4.73
N LEU A 51 -6.74 0.09 4.60
CA LEU A 51 -7.67 -0.95 5.06
C LEU A 51 -7.69 -1.07 6.59
N ASP A 52 -6.51 -1.08 7.21
CA ASP A 52 -6.34 -1.19 8.66
C ASP A 52 -6.80 0.08 9.40
N ARG A 53 -6.62 1.27 8.80
CA ARG A 53 -7.13 2.54 9.34
C ARG A 53 -8.63 2.71 9.12
N LYS A 54 -9.41 2.22 10.09
CA LYS A 54 -10.88 2.27 10.15
C LYS A 54 -11.43 3.59 10.70
N GLU A 55 -11.11 4.69 10.02
CA GLU A 55 -11.67 6.02 10.31
C GLU A 55 -11.60 6.93 9.08
N THR A 56 -12.19 8.12 9.19
CA THR A 56 -11.97 9.23 8.27
C THR A 56 -11.22 10.34 8.99
N ARG A 57 -10.08 10.80 8.42
CA ARG A 57 -9.28 11.89 8.98
C ARG A 57 -8.38 12.52 7.91
N GLY A 58 -8.44 13.85 7.78
CA GLY A 58 -7.63 14.59 6.81
C GLY A 58 -7.90 14.09 5.38
N LEU A 59 -6.85 13.66 4.69
CA LEU A 59 -6.93 13.14 3.31
C LEU A 59 -7.37 11.68 3.21
N HIS A 60 -7.38 10.93 4.32
CA HIS A 60 -7.88 9.55 4.34
C HIS A 60 -9.38 9.55 4.63
N VAL A 61 -10.20 9.39 3.59
CA VAL A 61 -11.66 9.45 3.67
C VAL A 61 -12.26 8.09 3.37
N ARG A 62 -13.02 7.56 4.33
CA ARG A 62 -13.66 6.23 4.30
C ARG A 62 -15.16 6.38 4.49
N PRO A 63 -15.99 6.29 3.43
CA PRO A 63 -17.44 6.38 3.57
C PRO A 63 -18.05 5.33 4.50
N ASP A 64 -17.40 4.19 4.64
CA ASP A 64 -17.78 3.10 5.53
C ASP A 64 -17.24 3.22 6.97
N TYR A 65 -16.35 4.19 7.21
CA TYR A 65 -15.91 4.62 8.53
C TYR A 65 -15.87 6.17 8.57
N PRO A 66 -17.04 6.84 8.55
CA PRO A 66 -17.13 8.27 8.25
C PRO A 66 -16.64 9.19 9.39
N PHE A 67 -16.46 8.65 10.59
CA PHE A 67 -16.07 9.42 11.77
C PHE A 67 -14.60 9.23 12.10
N THR A 68 -14.03 10.21 12.81
CA THR A 68 -12.71 10.10 13.44
C THR A 68 -12.80 9.15 14.63
N ASN A 69 -11.78 8.31 14.79
CA ASN A 69 -11.61 7.46 15.96
C ASN A 69 -10.51 8.04 16.87
N PRO A 70 -10.84 8.50 18.09
CA PRO A 70 -9.85 9.06 19.02
C PRO A 70 -8.68 8.12 19.32
N THR A 71 -8.89 6.80 19.33
CA THR A 71 -7.81 5.82 19.62
C THR A 71 -6.80 5.68 18.48
N LEU A 72 -7.15 6.13 17.27
CA LEU A 72 -6.30 6.09 16.07
C LEU A 72 -5.56 7.41 15.83
N ASN A 73 -5.63 8.36 16.77
CA ASN A 73 -4.87 9.62 16.71
C ASN A 73 -3.40 9.41 17.07
N GLN A 74 -2.72 8.58 16.28
CA GLN A 74 -1.35 8.11 16.50
C GLN A 74 -0.69 7.85 15.15
N ALA A 75 0.63 7.70 15.13
CA ALA A 75 1.39 7.34 13.94
C ALA A 75 1.12 5.86 13.58
N HIS A 76 0.60 5.62 12.39
CA HIS A 76 0.38 4.29 11.84
C HIS A 76 1.54 3.93 10.93
N ILE A 77 2.34 2.94 11.33
CA ILE A 77 3.53 2.53 10.60
C ILE A 77 3.29 1.15 10.01
N ILE A 78 3.33 1.08 8.68
CA ILE A 78 3.33 -0.19 7.94
C ILE A 78 4.69 -0.38 7.29
N SER A 79 5.25 -1.57 7.45
CA SER A 79 6.53 -1.94 6.84
C SER A 79 6.52 -3.38 6.34
N ARG A 80 7.37 -3.66 5.35
CA ARG A 80 7.64 -5.02 4.91
C ARG A 80 9.02 -5.44 5.41
N ARG A 81 9.10 -6.56 6.12
CA ARG A 81 10.34 -7.19 6.59
C ARG A 81 10.24 -8.70 6.38
N ASP A 82 11.28 -9.33 5.85
CA ASP A 82 11.32 -10.78 5.61
C ASP A 82 10.10 -11.32 4.84
N ASN A 83 9.66 -10.59 3.81
CA ASN A 83 8.44 -10.85 3.03
C ASN A 83 7.12 -10.88 3.84
N LYS A 84 7.13 -10.42 5.08
CA LYS A 84 5.95 -10.25 5.93
C LYS A 84 5.62 -8.77 6.09
N ILE A 85 4.33 -8.49 6.16
CA ILE A 85 3.82 -7.14 6.43
C ILE A 85 3.65 -7.00 7.94
N HIS A 86 4.20 -5.92 8.49
CA HIS A 86 4.08 -5.53 9.88
C HIS A 86 3.32 -4.22 9.97
N SER A 87 2.22 -4.21 10.74
CA SER A 87 1.46 -3.00 11.10
C SER A 87 1.69 -2.69 12.58
N GLN A 88 2.00 -1.45 12.90
CA GLN A 88 2.16 -0.99 14.28
C GLN A 88 1.61 0.43 14.43
N TRP A 89 1.08 0.74 15.60
CA TRP A 89 0.67 2.08 16.00
C TRP A 89 1.63 2.61 17.05
N ARG A 90 2.04 3.87 16.92
CA ARG A 90 2.95 4.55 17.85
C ARG A 90 2.40 5.91 18.24
N PRO A 91 2.44 6.30 19.52
CA PRO A 91 2.22 7.68 19.92
C PRO A 91 3.14 8.64 19.15
N TYR A 92 2.68 9.87 18.93
CA TYR A 92 3.48 10.93 18.32
C TYR A 92 4.66 11.34 19.20
#